data_AF-A0A8J3ARN1-F1
#
_entry.id   AF-A0A8J3ARN1-F1
#
_cell.length_a   1.000
_cell.length_b   1.000
_cell.length_c   1.000
_cell.angle_alpha   90.00
_cell.angle_beta   90.00
_cell.angle_gamma   90.00
#
_symmetry.space_group_name_H-M   'P 1'
#
loop_
_entity.id
_entity.type
_entity.pdbx_description
1 polymer ?
#
loop_
_entity_poly.entity_id
_entity_poly.type
_entity_poly.pdbx_seq_one_letter_code
_entity_poly.pdbx_strand_id
1 'polypeptide(L)'
;MGPSTLKAIGRAIQLSPSTVVGIVDRLEEKGLVHRQRDTRDRRNVFVAVTAAGQTVLANAPSALPNGFGSALGALPESDRQALVVSLEQFATLLEAKIPAEPA
;
A
#
# COMPACT_ATOMS: atom_id res chain seq x y z
N MET A 1 -1.71 -11.53 2.51
CA MET A 1 -1.36 -10.75 1.30
C MET A 1 -0.48 -11.61 0.42
N GLY A 2 -0.88 -11.87 -0.82
CA GLY A 2 -0.09 -12.67 -1.77
C GLY A 2 1.05 -11.85 -2.41
N PRO A 3 1.96 -12.50 -3.16
CA PRO A 3 3.04 -11.82 -3.88
C PRO A 3 2.50 -10.79 -4.88
N SER A 4 3.10 -9.59 -4.89
CA SER A 4 2.70 -8.47 -5.74
C SER A 4 3.87 -8.03 -6.62
N THR A 5 3.59 -7.57 -7.84
CA THR A 5 4.65 -7.04 -8.71
C THR A 5 5.09 -5.65 -8.26
N LEU A 6 6.35 -5.26 -8.53
CA LEU A 6 6.84 -3.90 -8.25
C LEU A 6 5.95 -2.81 -8.89
N LYS A 7 5.45 -3.08 -10.10
CA LYS A 7 4.50 -2.19 -10.80
C LYS A 7 3.18 -2.06 -10.05
N ALA A 8 2.64 -3.17 -9.54
CA ALA A 8 1.40 -3.16 -8.75
C ALA A 8 1.59 -2.42 -7.42
N ILE A 9 2.74 -2.62 -6.75
CA ILE A 9 3.08 -1.90 -5.51
C ILE A 9 3.13 -0.40 -5.78
N GLY A 10 3.89 0.05 -6.79
CA GLY A 10 4.02 1.47 -7.11
C GLY A 10 2.70 2.15 -7.44
N ARG A 11 1.81 1.47 -8.18
CA ARG A 11 0.47 1.97 -8.46
C ARG A 11 -0.39 2.07 -7.19
N ALA A 12 -0.30 1.09 -6.29
CA ALA A 12 -1.11 1.05 -5.07
C ALA A 12 -0.74 2.14 -4.06
N ILE A 13 0.53 2.57 -4.03
CA ILE A 13 1.03 3.58 -3.08
C ILE A 13 1.34 4.92 -3.73
N GLN A 14 1.00 5.08 -5.02
CA GLN A 14 1.19 6.32 -5.80
C GLN A 14 2.64 6.86 -5.75
N LEU A 15 3.63 5.97 -5.73
CA LEU A 15 5.05 6.34 -5.75
C LEU A 15 5.70 6.06 -7.09
N SER A 16 6.72 6.86 -7.43
CA SER A 16 7.52 6.66 -8.63
C SER A 16 8.22 5.28 -8.61
N PRO A 17 8.43 4.64 -9.78
CA PRO A 17 9.06 3.32 -9.84
C PRO A 17 10.43 3.25 -9.16
N SER A 18 11.24 4.31 -9.29
CA SER A 18 12.56 4.42 -8.66
C SER A 18 12.48 4.42 -7.13
N THR A 19 11.52 5.14 -6.56
CA THR A 19 11.28 5.17 -5.11
C THR A 19 10.84 3.80 -4.60
N VAL A 20 9.94 3.14 -5.32
CA VAL A 20 9.45 1.80 -4.96
C VAL A 20 10.59 0.78 -4.97
N VAL A 21 11.44 0.80 -6.01
CA VAL A 21 12.62 -0.06 -6.10
C VAL A 21 13.53 0.15 -4.90
N GLY A 22 13.91 1.39 -4.59
CA GLY A 22 14.77 1.69 -3.45
C GLY A 22 14.18 1.33 -2.09
N ILE A 23 12.85 1.43 -1.91
CA ILE A 23 12.18 0.94 -0.70
C ILE A 23 12.28 -0.59 -0.62
N VAL A 24 11.99 -1.29 -1.72
CA VAL A 24 12.03 -2.75 -1.75
C VAL A 24 13.46 -3.28 -1.58
N ASP A 25 14.46 -2.61 -2.14
CA ASP A 25 15.88 -2.96 -1.95
C ASP A 25 16.23 -2.95 -0.45
N ARG A 26 15.91 -1.86 0.25
CA ARG A 26 16.16 -1.75 1.71
C ARG A 26 15.38 -2.77 2.54
N LEU A 27 14.18 -3.14 2.10
CA LEU A 27 13.39 -4.17 2.79
C LEU A 27 13.97 -5.58 2.54
N GLU A 28 14.52 -5.82 1.35
CA GLU A 28 15.19 -7.07 0.96
C GLU A 28 16.54 -7.22 1.69
N GLU A 29 17.34 -6.15 1.77
CA GLU A 29 18.57 -6.09 2.57
C GLU A 29 18.33 -6.40 4.05
N LYS A 30 17.18 -5.99 4.60
CA LYS A 30 16.75 -6.31 5.98
C LYS A 30 16.14 -7.71 6.12
N GLY A 31 16.05 -8.49 5.04
CA GLY A 31 15.44 -9.81 5.04
C GLY A 31 13.93 -9.83 5.29
N LEU A 32 13.24 -8.70 5.13
CA LEU A 32 11.80 -8.56 5.40
C LEU A 32 10.94 -8.92 4.20
N VAL A 33 11.50 -8.80 2.99
CA VAL A 33 10.88 -9.24 1.74
C VAL A 33 11.91 -10.01 0.91
N HIS A 34 11.43 -10.75 -0.08
CA HIS A 34 12.27 -11.36 -1.10
C HIS A 34 11.65 -11.15 -2.48
N ARG A 35 12.50 -11.04 -3.49
CA ARG A 35 12.07 -10.99 -4.89
C ARG A 35 12.11 -12.36 -5.53
N GLN A 36 11.04 -12.67 -6.26
CA GLN A 36 10.97 -13.85 -7.11
C GLN A 36 10.66 -13.40 -8.53
N ARG A 37 11.54 -13.76 -9.48
CA ARG A 37 11.24 -13.59 -10.90
C ARG A 37 10.18 -14.60 -11.31
N ASP A 38 9.19 -14.16 -12.07
CA ASP A 38 8.20 -15.07 -12.64
C ASP A 38 8.90 -16.09 -13.56
N THR A 39 8.47 -17.34 -13.46
CA THR A 39 8.97 -18.44 -14.28
C THR A 39 8.37 -18.40 -15.69
N ARG A 40 7.23 -17.71 -15.89
CA ARG A 40 6.52 -17.61 -17.18
C ARG A 40 6.87 -16.34 -17.96
N ASP A 41 7.05 -15.20 -17.28
CA ASP A 41 7.53 -13.96 -17.89
C ASP A 41 8.59 -13.30 -17.00
N ARG A 42 9.87 -13.51 -17.33
CA ARG A 42 11.01 -13.00 -16.56
C ARG A 42 11.04 -11.48 -16.39
N ARG A 43 10.21 -10.73 -17.13
CA ARG A 43 10.04 -9.27 -16.97
C ARG A 43 9.24 -8.92 -15.71
N ASN A 44 8.48 -9.86 -15.15
CA ASN A 44 7.75 -9.68 -13.91
C ASN A 44 8.62 -10.06 -12.71
N VAL A 45 8.84 -9.08 -11.85
CA VAL A 45 9.46 -9.27 -10.53
C VAL A 45 8.36 -9.19 -9.48
N PHE A 46 8.12 -10.32 -8.81
CA PHE A 46 7.22 -10.41 -7.67
C PHE A 46 8.00 -10.13 -6.38
N VAL A 47 7.36 -9.43 -5.47
CA VAL A 47 7.85 -9.18 -4.11
C VAL A 47 6.93 -9.90 -3.15
N ALA A 48 7.52 -10.68 -2.25
CA ALA A 48 6.81 -11.41 -1.21
C ALA A 48 7.42 -11.12 0.17
N VAL A 49 6.55 -10.97 1.16
CA VAL A 49 6.95 -10.75 2.56
C VAL A 49 7.49 -12.05 3.15
N THR A 50 8.63 -11.98 3.84
CA THR A 50 9.22 -13.13 4.54
C THR A 50 8.53 -13.36 5.89
N ALA A 51 8.83 -14.47 6.57
CA ALA A 51 8.34 -14.70 7.93
C ALA A 51 8.81 -13.58 8.92
N ALA A 52 10.05 -13.11 8.76
CA ALA A 52 10.57 -11.99 9.53
C ALA A 52 9.80 -10.69 9.22
N GLY A 53 9.50 -10.42 7.94
CA GLY A 53 8.66 -9.30 7.54
C GLY A 53 7.26 -9.34 8.13
N GLN A 54 6.63 -10.52 8.17
CA GLN A 54 5.31 -10.69 8.81
C GLN A 54 5.36 -10.41 10.31
N THR A 55 6.43 -10.83 10.99
CA THR A 55 6.62 -10.55 12.42
C THR A 55 6.76 -9.05 12.68
N VAL A 56 7.49 -8.33 11.84
CA VAL A 56 7.61 -6.87 11.95
C VAL A 56 6.26 -6.20 11.69
N LEU A 57 5.50 -6.64 10.68
CA LEU A 57 4.16 -6.11 10.39
C LEU A 57 3.18 -6.32 11.54
N ALA A 58 3.23 -7.49 12.19
CA ALA A 58 2.36 -7.79 13.32
C ALA A 58 2.63 -6.90 14.54
N ASN A 59 3.86 -6.42 14.69
CA ASN A 59 4.28 -5.52 15.77
C ASN A 59 4.33 -4.05 15.33
N ALA A 60 3.98 -3.75 14.08
CA ALA A 60 3.98 -2.40 13.59
C ALA A 60 2.85 -1.61 14.27
N PRO A 61 3.13 -0.40 14.80
CA PRO A 61 2.08 0.43 15.35
C PRO A 61 1.03 0.71 14.26
N SER A 62 -0.24 0.61 14.64
CA SER A 62 -1.34 0.99 13.75
C SER A 62 -1.15 2.44 13.30
N ALA A 63 -1.25 2.68 11.99
CA ALA A 63 -1.26 4.05 11.45
C ALA A 63 -2.48 4.85 11.94
N LEU A 64 -3.53 4.14 12.36
CA LEU A 64 -4.75 4.71 12.90
C LEU A 64 -4.75 4.60 14.44
N PRO A 65 -5.26 5.61 15.15
CA PRO A 65 -5.40 5.55 16.60
C PRO A 65 -6.20 4.33 17.06
N ASN A 66 -5.88 3.83 18.24
CA ASN A 66 -6.67 2.80 18.90
C ASN A 66 -8.14 3.25 18.99
N GLY A 67 -9.07 2.35 18.66
CA GLY A 67 -10.50 2.66 18.70
C GLY A 67 -11.05 3.40 17.48
N PHE A 68 -10.23 3.71 16.46
CA PHE A 68 -10.70 4.33 15.21
C PHE A 68 -11.87 3.56 14.58
N GLY A 69 -11.75 2.24 14.47
CA GLY A 69 -12.82 1.38 13.96
C GLY A 69 -14.09 1.40 14.81
N SER A 70 -13.95 1.43 16.14
CA SER A 70 -15.09 1.53 17.06
C SER A 70 -15.79 2.88 16.97
N ALA A 71 -15.04 3.98 16.85
CA ALA A 71 -15.58 5.32 16.66
C ALA A 71 -16.32 5.43 15.31
N LEU A 72 -15.74 4.89 14.24
CA LEU A 72 -16.41 4.79 12.93
C LEU A 72 -17.66 3.92 12.99
N GLY A 73 -17.61 2.82 13.73
CA GLY A 73 -18.73 1.90 13.96
C GLY A 73 -19.89 2.53 14.72
N ALA A 74 -19.60 3.45 15.65
CA ALA A 74 -20.60 4.15 16.44
C ALA A 74 -21.43 5.16 15.62
N LEU A 75 -20.99 5.53 14.42
CA LEU A 75 -21.78 6.38 13.53
C LEU A 75 -23.04 5.63 13.03
N PRO A 76 -24.18 6.34 12.87
CA PRO A 76 -25.31 5.85 12.11
C PRO A 76 -24.88 5.41 10.71
N GLU A 77 -25.56 4.41 10.16
CA GLU A 77 -25.20 3.87 8.83
C GLU A 77 -25.27 4.92 7.72
N SER A 78 -26.24 5.83 7.79
CA SER A 78 -26.36 6.98 6.87
C SER A 78 -25.11 7.85 6.85
N ASP A 79 -24.55 8.12 8.03
CA ASP A 79 -23.43 9.03 8.21
C ASP A 79 -22.13 8.36 7.78
N ARG A 80 -22.02 7.05 8.05
CA ARG A 80 -20.92 6.22 7.57
C ARG A 80 -20.89 6.19 6.03
N GLN A 81 -22.05 6.02 5.40
CA GLN A 81 -22.18 6.02 3.94
C GLN A 81 -21.86 7.39 3.34
N ALA A 82 -22.35 8.48 3.96
CA ALA A 82 -22.05 9.84 3.55
C ALA A 82 -20.56 10.17 3.64
N LEU A 83 -19.88 9.66 4.68
CA LEU A 83 -18.44 9.80 4.85
C LEU A 83 -17.67 9.09 3.75
N VAL A 84 -18.06 7.86 3.39
CA VAL A 84 -17.43 7.11 2.27
C VAL A 84 -17.53 7.90 0.97
N VAL A 85 -18.73 8.36 0.61
CA VAL A 85 -18.94 9.15 -0.62
C VAL A 85 -18.10 10.42 -0.62
N SER A 86 -18.04 11.12 0.52
CA SER A 86 -17.28 12.35 0.66
C SER A 86 -15.76 12.11 0.51
N LEU A 87 -15.24 11.00 1.06
CA LEU A 87 -13.84 10.62 0.93
C LEU A 87 -13.48 10.22 -0.51
N GLU A 88 -14.36 9.51 -1.23
CA GLU A 88 -14.15 9.18 -2.64
C GLU A 88 -14.10 10.41 -3.53
N GLN A 89 -15.02 11.36 -3.31
CA GLN A 89 -15.02 12.65 -4.00
C GLN A 89 -13.74 13.44 -3.71
N PHE A 90 -13.33 13.48 -2.44
CA PHE A 90 -12.10 14.17 -2.05
C PHE A 90 -10.85 13.53 -2.68
N ALA A 91 -10.75 12.20 -2.69
CA ALA A 91 -9.66 11.48 -3.34
C ALA A 91 -9.59 11.79 -4.84
N THR A 92 -10.74 11.78 -5.52
CA THR A 92 -10.86 12.14 -6.94
C THR A 92 -10.37 13.56 -7.21
N LEU A 93 -10.72 14.52 -6.33
CA LEU A 93 -10.28 15.90 -6.45
C LEU A 93 -8.77 16.08 -6.21
N LEU A 94 -8.17 15.31 -5.30
CA LEU A 94 -6.73 15.32 -5.08
C LEU A 94 -5.97 14.79 -6.30
N GLU A 95 -6.42 13.67 -6.87
CA GLU A 95 -5.84 13.10 -8.09
C GLU A 95 -5.95 14.06 -9.29
N ALA A 96 -7.05 14.82 -9.39
CA ALA A 96 -7.24 15.82 -10.44
C ALA A 96 -6.36 17.08 -10.28
N LYS A 97 -5.86 17.37 -9.07
CA LYS A 97 -5.08 18.58 -8.75
C LYS A 97 -3.58 18.35 -8.65
N ILE A 98 -3.11 17.10 -8.59
CA ILE A 98 -1.69 16.76 -8.64
C ILE A 98 -1.38 16.37 -10.09
N PRO A 99 -0.84 17.27 -10.93
CA PRO A 99 -0.33 16.84 -12.23
C PRO A 99 0.75 15.80 -11.97
N ALA A 100 0.62 14.64 -12.61
CA ALA A 100 1.66 13.63 -12.61
C ALA A 100 2.95 14.29 -13.11
N GLU A 101 3.97 14.37 -12.25
CA GLU A 101 5.29 14.82 -12.68
C GLU A 101 5.77 13.92 -13.83
N PRO A 102 6.16 14.50 -14.97
CA PRO A 102 6.70 13.71 -16.06
C PRO A 102 8.00 13.06 -15.61
N ALA A 103 8.09 11.76 -15.86
CA ALA A 103 9.28 10.93 -15.62
C ALA A 103 10.46 11.31 -16.51
#